data_AF-A0A1E3GZI7-F1
#
_entry.id   AF-A0A1E3GZI7-F1
#
_cell.length_a   1.000
_cell.length_b   1.000
_cell.length_c   1.000
_cell.angle_alpha   90.00
_cell.angle_beta   90.00
_cell.angle_gamma   90.00
#
_symmetry.space_group_name_H-M   'P 1'
#
loop_
_entity.id
_entity.type
_entity.pdbx_description
1 polymer ?
#
loop_
_entity_poly.entity_id
_entity_poly.type
_entity_poly.pdbx_seq_one_letter_code
_entity_poly.pdbx_strand_id
1 'polypeptide(L)' 'MVPHLYFWKSAKWIRTIELSTVDKPGFWEVRGYHNRGDPWTEERYSDD' A
#
# COMPACT_ATOMS: atom_id res chain seq x y z
N MET A 1 -3.00 -11.76 -0.67
CA MET A 1 -1.68 -11.37 -0.14
C MET A 1 -0.82 -10.94 -1.32
N VAL A 2 0.02 -9.91 -1.15
CA VAL A 2 0.97 -9.46 -2.19
C VAL A 2 2.38 -9.82 -1.73
N PRO A 3 2.96 -10.94 -2.21
CA PRO A 3 4.15 -11.54 -1.58
C PRO A 3 5.43 -10.70 -1.64
N HIS A 4 5.52 -9.76 -2.59
CA HIS A 4 6.72 -8.98 -2.86
C HIS A 4 6.64 -7.54 -2.34
N LEU A 5 5.56 -7.16 -1.65
CA LEU A 5 5.41 -5.84 -1.03
C LEU A 5 5.42 -5.98 0.49
N TYR A 6 5.63 -4.87 1.18
CA TYR A 6 5.47 -4.81 2.62
C TYR A 6 4.08 -5.30 3.04
N PHE A 7 4.04 -5.98 4.18
CA PHE A 7 2.86 -6.67 4.69
C PHE A 7 1.60 -5.79 4.77
N TRP A 8 1.78 -4.49 5.04
CA TRP A 8 0.68 -3.54 5.19
C TRP A 8 -0.09 -3.28 3.87
N LYS A 9 0.48 -3.65 2.70
CA LYS A 9 -0.23 -3.67 1.40
C LYS A 9 -1.14 -4.89 1.22
N SER A 10 -1.05 -5.89 2.09
CA SER A 10 -2.00 -7.01 2.10
C SER A 10 -3.20 -6.70 3.00
N ALA A 11 -4.31 -6.28 2.40
CA ALA A 11 -5.54 -6.03 3.13
C ALA A 11 -6.07 -7.29 3.82
N LYS A 12 -6.48 -7.16 5.09
CA LYS A 12 -7.12 -8.21 5.88
C LYS A 12 -8.61 -7.92 5.99
N TRP A 13 -9.42 -8.98 6.10
CA TRP A 13 -10.86 -8.89 6.34
C TRP A 13 -11.60 -7.99 5.34
N ILE A 14 -11.31 -8.17 4.05
CA ILE A 14 -11.89 -7.38 2.96
C ILE A 14 -13.40 -7.60 2.91
N ARG A 15 -14.17 -6.50 2.91
CA ARG A 15 -15.63 -6.51 2.74
C ARG A 15 -16.08 -6.11 1.34
N THR A 16 -15.31 -5.24 0.68
CA THR A 16 -15.66 -4.67 -0.62
C THR A 16 -14.38 -4.36 -1.39
N ILE A 17 -14.44 -4.48 -2.72
CA ILE A 17 -13.38 -4.10 -3.65
C ILE A 17 -13.99 -3.10 -4.63
N GLU A 18 -13.39 -1.92 -4.76
CA GLU A 18 -13.73 -0.92 -5.76
C GLU A 18 -12.60 -0.85 -6.80
N LEU A 19 -12.96 -0.88 -8.09
CA LEU A 19 -12.00 -0.64 -9.16
C LEU A 19 -12.03 0.84 -9.52
N SER A 20 -10.86 1.48 -9.53
CA SER A 20 -10.72 2.89 -9.88
C SER A 20 -9.61 3.09 -10.90
N THR A 21 -9.78 4.06 -11.79
CA THR A 21 -8.77 4.46 -12.79
C THR A 21 -7.77 5.47 -12.26
N VAL A 22 -8.02 6.03 -11.08
CA VAL A 22 -7.14 6.97 -10.39
C VAL A 22 -6.59 6.34 -9.14
N ASP A 23 -5.36 6.69 -8.80
CA ASP A 23 -4.75 6.26 -7.56
C ASP A 23 -5.40 6.97 -6.36
N LYS A 24 -5.73 6.20 -5.33
CA LYS A 24 -6.46 6.68 -4.13
C LYS A 24 -5.68 6.24 -2.89
N PRO A 25 -4.97 7.17 -2.21
CA PRO A 25 -4.24 6.87 -0.98
C PRO A 25 -5.17 6.25 0.08
N GLY A 26 -4.78 5.10 0.59
CA GLY A 26 -5.48 4.37 1.63
C GLY A 26 -5.02 4.76 3.04
N PHE A 27 -5.35 3.92 4.01
CA PHE A 27 -5.10 4.18 5.43
C PHE A 27 -3.62 4.43 5.76
N TRP A 28 -2.70 3.70 5.13
CA TRP A 28 -1.28 3.82 5.44
C TRP A 28 -0.63 4.94 4.64
N GLU A 29 -1.04 5.12 3.40
CA GLU A 29 -0.49 6.11 2.46
C GLU A 29 -0.77 7.54 2.95
N VAL A 30 -1.98 7.81 3.46
CA VAL A 30 -2.30 9.11 4.09
C VAL A 30 -1.54 9.35 5.41
N ARG A 31 -0.87 8.33 5.96
CA ARG A 31 -0.02 8.42 7.16
C ARG A 31 1.46 8.43 6.82
N GLY A 32 1.81 8.67 5.56
CA GLY A 32 3.19 8.82 5.11
C GLY A 32 3.88 7.52 4.69
N TYR A 33 3.14 6.42 4.54
CA TYR A 33 3.72 5.18 4.00
C TYR A 33 3.75 5.19 2.47
N HIS A 34 4.78 4.56 1.88
CA HIS A 34 5.02 4.61 0.43
C HIS A 34 3.88 4.01 -0.40
N ASN A 35 3.52 4.66 -1.51
CA ASN A 35 2.36 4.23 -2.30
C ASN A 35 2.49 2.83 -2.92
N ARG A 36 3.71 2.34 -3.17
CA ARG A 36 3.96 0.97 -3.65
C ARG A 36 4.40 0.01 -2.56
N GLY A 37 5.40 0.37 -1.74
CA GLY A 37 5.78 -0.38 -0.55
C GLY A 37 6.68 -1.58 -0.84
N ASP A 38 7.59 -1.48 -1.81
CA ASP A 38 8.55 -2.52 -2.16
C ASP A 38 9.73 -2.58 -1.15
N PRO A 39 9.93 -3.71 -0.44
CA PRO A 39 10.95 -3.84 0.58
C PRO A 39 12.38 -3.87 0.03
N TRP A 40 12.58 -4.20 -1.25
CA TRP A 40 13.91 -4.28 -1.86
C TRP A 40 14.45 -2.92 -2.27
N THR A 41 13.56 -1.95 -2.47
CA THR A 41 13.87 -0.56 -2.80
C THR A 41 13.74 0.36 -1.58
N GLU A 42 13.60 -0.22 -0.38
CA GLU A 42 13.45 0.50 0.90
C GLU A 42 12.27 1.49 0.93
N GLU A 43 11.23 1.23 0.14
CA GLU A 43 10.02 2.05 0.03
C GLU A 43 9.11 1.93 1.27
N ARG A 44 9.60 2.34 2.45
CA ARG A 44 8.82 2.28 3.68
C ARG A 44 7.91 3.48 3.83
N TYR A 45 8.47 4.68 3.67
CA TYR A 45 7.77 5.95 3.77
C TYR A 45 7.78 6.68 2.42
N SER A 46 6.86 7.61 2.24
CA SER A 46 6.73 8.38 0.99
C SER A 46 7.85 9.41 0.80
N ASP A 47 8.60 9.71 1.86
CA ASP A 47 9.66 10.71 1.87
C ASP A 47 11.07 10.10 1.70
N ASP A 48 11.17 8.76 1.62
CA ASP A 48 12.43 8.00 1.44
C ASP A 48 12.74 7.76 -0.06
#